data_AF-A0A6L3X0F3-F1
#
_entry.id   AF-A0A6L3X0F3-F1
#
_cell.length_a   1.000
_cell.length_b   1.000
_cell.length_c   1.000
_cell.angle_alpha   90.00
_cell.angle_beta   90.00
_cell.angle_gamma   90.00
#
_symmetry.space_group_name_H-M   'P 1'
#
loop_
_entity.id
_entity.type
_entity.pdbx_description
1 polymer ?
#
loop_
_entity_poly.entity_id
_entity_poly.type
_entity_poly.pdbx_seq_one_letter_code
_entity_poly.pdbx_strand_id
1 'polypeptide(L)' 'VIRVIKIAADISERVHSALEQEAVVNAINRSMAIITFNPEGIVLEANENFVNATGYKRDEIIGKHHRLFCAETLYK' A
#
# COMPACT_ATOMS: atom_id res chain seq x y z
N VAL A 1 40.78 -8.89 -32.17
CA VAL A 1 40.86 -8.96 -30.68
C VAL A 1 39.66 -8.23 -30.12
N ILE A 2 38.80 -8.90 -29.34
CA ILE A 2 37.63 -8.27 -28.70
C ILE A 2 38.01 -7.90 -27.26
N ARG A 3 37.64 -6.70 -26.81
CA ARG A 3 37.79 -6.30 -25.40
C ARG A 3 36.42 -6.11 -24.78
N VAL A 4 36.28 -6.54 -23.54
CA VAL A 4 35.06 -6.40 -22.73
C VAL A 4 35.43 -5.65 -21.46
N ILE A 5 34.61 -4.67 -21.09
CA ILE A 5 34.71 -3.94 -19.82
C ILE A 5 33.40 -4.17 -19.05
N LYS A 6 33.52 -4.52 -17.76
CA LYS A 6 32.39 -4.63 -16.83
C LYS A 6 32.45 -3.48 -15.84
N ILE A 7 31.39 -2.69 -15.81
CA ILE A 7 31.15 -1.69 -14.75
C ILE A 7 30.13 -2.31 -13.81
N ALA A 8 30.42 -2.29 -12.50
CA ALA A 8 29.51 -2.76 -11.48
C ALA A 8 29.51 -1.75 -10.32
N ALA A 9 28.34 -1.53 -9.74
CA ALA A 9 28.16 -0.76 -8.51
C ALA A 9 27.76 -1.73 -7.39
N ASP A 10 28.33 -1.53 -6.21
CA ASP A 10 27.82 -2.22 -5.02
C ASP A 10 26.47 -1.61 -4.63
N ILE A 11 25.45 -2.46 -4.58
CA ILE A 11 24.08 -2.08 -4.23
C ILE A 11 23.57 -2.88 -3.03
N SER A 12 24.45 -3.62 -2.35
CA SER A 12 24.07 -4.59 -1.33
C SER A 12 23.24 -3.94 -0.22
N GLU A 13 23.69 -2.78 0.28
CA GLU A 13 22.96 -2.03 1.32
C GLU A 13 21.61 -1.52 0.82
N ARG A 14 21.54 -1.01 -0.42
CA ARG A 14 20.29 -0.50 -1.00
C ARG A 14 19.25 -1.60 -1.13
N VAL A 15 19.68 -2.79 -1.58
CA VAL A 15 18.80 -3.96 -1.70
C VAL A 15 18.35 -4.42 -0.31
N HIS A 16 19.26 -4.49 0.66
CA HIS A 16 18.92 -4.90 2.02
C HIS A 16 17.90 -3.96 2.66
N SER A 17 18.13 -2.65 2.57
CA SER A 17 17.20 -1.64 3.10
C SER A 17 15.82 -1.70 2.43
N ALA A 18 15.76 -1.92 1.12
CA ALA A 18 14.49 -2.08 0.43
C ALA A 18 13.72 -3.33 0.89
N LEU A 19 14.42 -4.45 1.10
CA LEU A 19 13.81 -5.69 1.61
C LEU A 19 13.31 -5.53 3.05
N GLU A 20 14.06 -4.84 3.91
CA GLU A 20 13.63 -4.55 5.28
C GLU A 20 12.36 -3.69 5.29
N GLN A 21 12.32 -2.63 4.47
CA GLN A 21 11.14 -1.78 4.33
C GLN A 21 9.93 -2.58 3.85
N GLU A 22 10.11 -3.42 2.83
CA GLU A 22 9.06 -4.28 2.30
C GLU A 22 8.57 -5.27 3.37
N ALA A 23 9.47 -5.87 4.13
CA ALA A 23 9.11 -6.79 5.21
C ALA A 23 8.26 -6.11 6.29
N VAL A 24 8.59 -4.88 6.66
CA VAL A 24 7.80 -4.07 7.61
C VAL A 24 6.42 -3.78 7.04
N VAL A 25 6.33 -3.28 5.80
CA VAL A 25 5.05 -2.99 5.14
C VAL A 25 4.19 -4.24 5.06
N ASN A 26 4.77 -5.37 4.69
CA ASN A 26 4.07 -6.66 4.61
C ASN A 26 3.57 -7.12 5.98
N ALA A 27 4.35 -6.93 7.04
CA ALA A 27 3.93 -7.27 8.41
C ALA A 27 2.74 -6.42 8.86
N ILE A 28 2.73 -5.11 8.57
CA ILE A 28 1.60 -4.22 8.86
C ILE A 28 0.39 -4.64 8.03
N ASN A 29 0.57 -4.85 6.72
CA ASN A 29 -0.50 -5.26 5.81
C ASN A 29 -1.19 -6.56 6.26
N ARG A 30 -0.41 -7.52 6.79
CA ARG A 30 -0.95 -8.78 7.32
C ARG A 30 -1.73 -8.60 8.63
N SER A 31 -1.37 -7.60 9.46
CA SER A 31 -1.82 -7.53 10.85
C SER A 31 -2.88 -6.45 11.11
N MET A 32 -3.02 -5.47 10.21
CA MET A 32 -3.91 -4.32 10.38
C MET A 32 -4.85 -4.17 9.18
N ALA A 33 -6.01 -3.54 9.42
CA ALA A 33 -6.87 -3.03 8.36
C ALA A 33 -6.23 -1.77 7.74
N ILE A 34 -5.92 -1.82 6.45
CA ILE A 34 -5.29 -0.72 5.71
C ILE A 34 -6.17 -0.34 4.51
N ILE A 35 -6.32 0.96 4.32
CA ILE A 35 -6.96 1.57 3.16
C ILE A 35 -6.14 2.78 2.71
N THR A 36 -6.04 3.00 1.41
CA THR A 36 -5.34 4.14 0.80
C THR A 36 -6.29 4.97 -0.05
N PHE A 37 -6.08 6.27 -0.02
CA PHE A 37 -6.87 7.24 -0.78
C PHE A 37 -5.95 8.13 -1.61
N ASN A 38 -6.46 8.65 -2.72
CA ASN A 38 -5.85 9.80 -3.37
C ASN A 38 -6.16 11.10 -2.58
N PRO A 39 -5.55 12.25 -2.94
CA PRO A 39 -5.80 13.52 -2.26
C PRO A 39 -7.27 13.98 -2.29
N GLU A 40 -8.04 13.61 -3.33
CA GLU A 40 -9.49 13.86 -3.42
C GLU A 40 -10.31 12.91 -2.53
N GLY A 41 -9.66 12.02 -1.79
CA GLY A 41 -10.30 11.11 -0.86
C GLY A 41 -10.95 9.89 -1.54
N ILE A 42 -10.58 9.58 -2.79
CA ILE A 42 -11.04 8.39 -3.52
C ILE A 42 -10.19 7.18 -3.14
N VAL A 43 -10.85 6.07 -2.81
CA VAL A 43 -10.22 4.80 -2.46
C VAL A 43 -9.43 4.25 -3.64
N LEU A 44 -8.14 4.03 -3.43
CA LEU A 44 -7.24 3.40 -4.39
C LEU A 44 -7.08 1.90 -4.11
N GLU A 45 -6.83 1.55 -2.85
CA GLU A 45 -6.74 0.17 -2.40
C GLU A 45 -7.25 0.01 -0.97
N ALA A 46 -7.71 -1.20 -0.65
CA ALA A 46 -7.93 -1.66 0.71
C ALA A 46 -7.43 -3.09 0.84
N ASN A 47 -6.85 -3.47 1.97
CA ASN A 47 -6.41 -4.85 2.19
C ASN A 47 -7.54 -5.75 2.70
N GLU A 48 -7.31 -7.06 2.70
CA GLU A 48 -8.31 -8.05 3.13
C GLU A 48 -8.76 -7.81 4.58
N ASN A 49 -7.86 -7.38 5.47
CA ASN A 49 -8.22 -7.07 6.84
C ASN A 49 -9.23 -5.93 6.93
N PHE A 50 -9.12 -4.90 6.08
CA PHE A 50 -10.08 -3.80 6.03
C PHE A 50 -11.45 -4.26 5.53
N VAL A 51 -11.48 -5.02 4.43
CA VAL A 51 -12.70 -5.61 3.84
C VAL A 51 -13.41 -6.48 4.89
N ASN A 52 -12.67 -7.36 5.56
CA ASN A 52 -13.21 -8.25 6.59
C ASN A 52 -13.71 -7.50 7.84
N ALA A 53 -12.97 -6.46 8.28
CA ALA A 53 -13.33 -5.71 9.47
C ALA A 53 -14.56 -4.81 9.24
N THR A 54 -14.72 -4.27 8.04
CA THR A 54 -15.82 -3.35 7.70
C THR A 54 -17.05 -4.06 7.12
N GLY A 55 -16.87 -5.25 6.54
CA GLY A 55 -17.93 -6.03 5.90
C GLY A 55 -18.23 -5.62 4.45
N TYR A 56 -17.54 -4.61 3.92
CA TYR A 56 -17.63 -4.24 2.50
C TYR A 56 -16.82 -5.19 1.62
N LYS A 57 -17.24 -5.38 0.38
CA LYS A 57 -16.42 -6.02 -0.65
C LYS A 57 -15.51 -5.01 -1.32
N ARG A 58 -14.36 -5.49 -1.83
CA ARG A 58 -13.39 -4.64 -2.56
C ARG A 58 -14.06 -3.85 -3.70
N ASP A 59 -14.86 -4.50 -4.53
CA ASP A 59 -15.51 -3.86 -5.68
C ASP A 59 -16.58 -2.83 -5.31
N GLU A 60 -17.07 -2.84 -4.06
CA GLU A 60 -18.03 -1.85 -3.57
C GLU A 60 -17.34 -0.54 -3.17
N ILE A 61 -16.04 -0.60 -2.85
CA ILE A 61 -15.30 0.52 -2.25
C ILE A 61 -14.23 1.12 -3.14
N ILE A 62 -13.60 0.36 -4.04
CA ILE A 62 -12.58 0.91 -4.95
C ILE A 62 -13.20 1.99 -5.84
N GLY A 63 -12.54 3.14 -5.96
CA GLY A 63 -13.04 4.28 -6.73
C GLY A 63 -14.17 5.07 -6.06
N LYS A 64 -14.60 4.69 -4.85
CA LYS A 64 -15.55 5.49 -4.05
C LYS A 64 -14.82 6.50 -3.18
N HIS A 65 -15.54 7.53 -2.73
CA HIS A 65 -14.99 8.51 -1.80
C HIS A 65 -15.02 7.94 -0.37
N HIS A 66 -13.96 8.19 0.42
CA HIS A 66 -13.76 7.71 1.79
C HIS A 66 -14.89 8.07 2.78
N ARG A 67 -15.78 8.98 2.35
CA ARG A 67 -16.95 9.42 3.12
C ARG A 67 -17.93 8.29 3.43
N LEU A 68 -17.89 7.24 2.62
CA LEU A 68 -18.65 6.02 2.85
C LEU A 68 -18.39 5.42 4.25
N PHE A 69 -17.21 5.68 4.82
CA PHE A 69 -16.77 5.13 6.10
C PHE A 69 -16.85 6.11 7.27
N CYS A 70 -17.28 7.36 7.04
CA CYS A 70 -17.33 8.37 8.10
C CYS A 70 -18.77 8.65 8.49
N ALA A 71 -19.01 8.83 9.80
CA ALA A 71 -20.31 9.27 10.30
C ALA A 71 -20.64 10.68 9.77
N GLU A 72 -21.92 10.96 9.55
CA GLU A 72 -22.40 12.27 9.07
C GLU A 72 -21.92 13.44 9.94
N THR A 73 -21.76 13.22 11.24
CA THR A 73 -21.28 14.23 12.19
C THR A 73 -19.83 14.69 11.97
N LEU A 74 -19.06 13.96 11.14
CA LEU A 74 -17.68 14.31 10.79
C LEU A 74 -17.59 15.20 9.54
N TYR A 75 -18.68 15.37 8.80
CA TYR A 75 -18.78 16.29 7.67
C TYR A 75 -19.62 17.50 8.08
N LYS A 76 -18.96 18.66 8.25
CA LYS A 76 -19.62 19.96 8.38
C LYS A 76 -19.73 20.65 7.03
#